data_AF-L5M138-F1
#
_entry.id   AF-L5M138-F1
#
_cell.length_a   1.000
_cell.length_b   1.000
_cell.length_c   1.000
_cell.angle_alpha   90.00
_cell.angle_beta   90.00
_cell.angle_gamma   90.00
#
_symmetry.space_group_name_H-M   'P 1'
#
loop_
_entity.id
_entity.type
_entity.pdbx_description
1 polymer ?
#
loop_
_entity_poly.entity_id
_entity_poly.type
_entity_poly.pdbx_seq_one_letter_code
_entity_poly.pdbx_strand_id
1 'polypeptide(L)'
;GAEALSAGDGPGAEEEFLRQLPRLLEELHCPDRALCGGDCATALREPGAGRRLLRFLCTELQAARLLRLHHQLDATPAVPPSHGEGAEEGAGMVQELILILQALGLLRPSLGTLASRLLWELHAKVSELLPSLPSGSLQPLLSYPLDAPRWEALESLCQSLGSQYCCRRSLLLKRLDLTISAFHWSDRAEAQGEAMKAVLIPIRETMTPESDVSIAHILAARADLSRLVPATSKTARRGTICAINKVLMGNVPDRGGRPNELEAPMPSWQSRRENGGGWKAGRHCWGDKKKRKKK
;
A
#
# COMPACT_ATOMS: atom_id res chain seq x y z
N GLY A 1 11.77 11.25 -36.33
CA GLY A 1 12.63 10.13 -36.73
C GLY A 1 14.04 10.61 -36.57
N ALA A 2 14.80 10.01 -35.67
CA ALA A 2 16.24 10.20 -35.59
C ALA A 2 16.86 8.91 -36.17
N GLU A 3 17.71 9.03 -37.18
CA GLU A 3 18.47 7.89 -37.68
C GLU A 3 19.37 7.38 -36.54
N ALA A 4 19.30 6.08 -36.27
CA ALA A 4 20.10 5.47 -35.21
C ALA A 4 21.59 5.56 -35.58
N LEU A 5 22.43 6.06 -34.67
CA LEU A 5 23.89 6.02 -34.81
C LEU A 5 24.31 4.57 -35.08
N SER A 6 24.90 4.30 -36.25
CA SER A 6 25.40 2.98 -36.59
C SER A 6 26.81 2.82 -36.04
N ALA A 7 26.94 2.13 -34.91
CA ALA A 7 28.25 1.71 -34.40
C ALA A 7 28.70 0.47 -35.19
N GLY A 8 29.44 0.68 -36.27
CA GLY A 8 30.19 -0.41 -36.90
C GLY A 8 31.36 -0.82 -36.01
N ASP A 9 31.70 -2.11 -35.94
CA ASP A 9 32.78 -2.64 -35.08
C ASP A 9 34.15 -2.71 -35.82
N GLY A 10 34.35 -1.80 -36.79
CA GLY A 10 35.48 -1.81 -37.71
C GLY A 10 36.55 -0.75 -37.40
N PRO A 11 37.73 -0.82 -38.06
CA PRO A 11 38.87 0.08 -37.82
C PRO A 11 38.68 1.57 -38.19
N GLY A 12 37.45 2.03 -38.41
CA GLY A 12 37.07 3.44 -38.65
C GLY A 12 35.80 3.87 -37.88
N ALA A 13 35.37 3.07 -36.91
CA ALA A 13 34.15 3.29 -36.12
C ALA A 13 34.16 4.60 -35.33
N GLU A 14 35.32 4.94 -34.76
CA GLU A 14 35.51 6.15 -33.96
C GLU A 14 35.38 7.41 -34.82
N GLU A 15 35.97 7.42 -36.01
CA GLU A 15 35.87 8.55 -36.95
C GLU A 15 34.45 8.74 -37.46
N GLU A 16 33.74 7.65 -37.74
CA GLU A 16 32.34 7.68 -38.16
C GLU A 16 31.42 8.16 -37.03
N PHE A 17 31.65 7.72 -35.80
CA PHE A 17 30.95 8.22 -34.62
C PHE A 17 31.16 9.72 -34.44
N LEU A 18 32.41 10.19 -34.51
CA LEU A 18 32.76 11.61 -34.38
C LEU A 18 32.18 12.46 -35.53
N ARG A 19 31.97 11.87 -36.71
CA ARG A 19 31.32 12.53 -37.85
C ARG A 19 29.81 12.68 -37.67
N GLN A 20 29.16 11.70 -37.04
CA GLN A 20 27.71 11.69 -36.81
C GLN A 20 27.28 12.47 -35.56
N LEU A 21 28.14 12.52 -34.54
CA LEU A 21 27.85 13.13 -33.24
C LEU A 21 27.39 14.60 -33.31
N PRO A 22 28.00 15.51 -34.11
CA PRO A 22 27.59 16.92 -34.15
C PRO A 22 26.16 17.09 -34.66
N ARG A 23 25.79 16.31 -35.70
CA ARG A 23 24.43 16.33 -36.26
C ARG A 23 23.40 15.87 -35.24
N LEU A 24 23.70 14.81 -34.49
CA LEU A 24 22.83 14.35 -33.41
C LEU A 24 22.69 15.43 -32.32
N LEU A 25 23.77 16.11 -31.95
CA LEU A 25 23.73 17.17 -30.95
C LEU A 25 22.96 18.41 -31.43
N GLU A 26 23.04 18.75 -32.72
CA GLU A 26 22.22 19.79 -33.33
C GLU A 26 20.73 19.43 -33.31
N GLU A 27 20.37 18.18 -33.67
CA GLU A 27 18.99 17.67 -33.62
C GLU A 27 18.41 17.66 -32.20
N LEU A 28 19.24 17.36 -31.20
CA LEU A 28 18.87 17.41 -29.79
C LEU A 28 18.95 18.83 -29.18
N HIS A 29 19.24 19.84 -29.99
CA HIS A 29 19.37 21.24 -29.55
C HIS A 29 20.38 21.44 -28.40
N CYS A 30 21.52 20.75 -28.48
CA CYS A 30 22.56 20.86 -27.47
C CYS A 30 23.08 22.31 -27.34
N PRO A 31 23.15 22.87 -26.11
CA PRO A 31 23.56 24.26 -25.90
C PRO A 31 25.07 24.48 -26.05
N ASP A 32 25.88 23.43 -26.10
CA ASP A 32 27.34 23.52 -26.22
C ASP A 32 27.76 23.68 -27.70
N ARG A 33 27.93 24.94 -28.12
CA ARG A 33 28.30 25.30 -29.49
C ARG A 33 29.66 24.74 -29.93
N ALA A 34 30.56 24.45 -28.99
CA ALA A 34 31.87 23.87 -29.33
C ALA A 34 31.73 22.39 -29.74
N LEU A 35 30.76 21.66 -29.16
CA LEU A 35 30.49 20.26 -29.47
C LEU A 35 29.61 20.08 -30.73
N CYS A 36 28.74 21.04 -31.02
CA CYS A 36 27.90 21.06 -32.23
C CYS A 36 28.64 21.60 -33.47
N GLY A 37 29.83 22.19 -33.31
CA GLY A 37 30.60 22.77 -34.40
C GLY A 37 31.34 21.75 -35.28
N GLY A 38 31.94 22.23 -36.37
CA GLY A 38 32.59 21.40 -37.40
C GLY A 38 33.76 20.54 -36.94
N ASP A 39 34.46 20.93 -35.86
CA ASP A 39 35.65 20.22 -35.35
C ASP A 39 35.41 19.53 -33.99
N CYS A 40 34.29 18.81 -33.86
CA CYS A 40 33.86 18.12 -32.63
C CYS A 40 34.94 17.20 -32.02
N ALA A 41 35.76 16.55 -32.85
CA ALA A 41 36.87 15.72 -32.40
C ALA A 41 37.93 16.51 -31.59
N THR A 42 38.17 17.77 -31.96
CA THR A 42 39.10 18.65 -31.23
C THR A 42 38.46 19.19 -29.96
N ALA A 43 37.17 19.56 -30.02
CA ALA A 43 36.42 20.04 -28.87
C ALA A 43 36.29 18.98 -27.78
N LEU A 44 36.14 17.70 -28.12
CA LEU A 44 36.07 16.60 -27.16
C LEU A 44 37.40 16.32 -26.44
N ARG A 45 38.54 16.70 -27.03
CA ARG A 45 39.86 16.58 -26.40
C ARG A 45 40.09 17.66 -25.33
N GLU A 46 39.25 18.70 -25.27
CA GLU A 46 39.33 19.68 -24.20
C GLU A 46 38.99 19.07 -22.84
N PRO A 47 39.71 19.46 -21.77
CA PRO A 47 39.44 18.96 -20.44
C PRO A 47 38.01 19.33 -20.01
N GLY A 48 37.20 18.30 -19.75
CA GLY A 48 35.82 18.44 -19.29
C GLY A 48 34.76 18.44 -20.39
N ALA A 49 35.11 18.50 -21.68
CA ALA A 49 34.15 18.45 -22.79
C ALA A 49 33.35 17.14 -22.81
N GLY A 50 34.01 16.00 -22.65
CA GLY A 50 33.33 14.70 -22.52
C GLY A 50 32.36 14.63 -21.34
N ARG A 51 32.67 15.30 -20.22
CA ARG A 51 31.76 15.38 -19.06
C ARG A 51 30.55 16.27 -19.36
N ARG A 52 30.72 17.37 -20.10
CA ARG A 52 29.61 18.22 -20.55
C ARG A 52 28.68 17.46 -21.49
N LEU A 53 29.24 16.73 -22.45
CA LEU A 53 28.50 15.86 -23.37
C LEU A 53 27.70 14.79 -22.61
N LEU A 54 28.35 14.02 -21.73
CA LEU A 54 27.68 12.99 -20.96
C LEU A 54 26.56 13.56 -20.08
N ARG A 55 26.80 14.71 -19.44
CA ARG A 55 25.78 15.37 -18.62
C ARG A 55 24.56 15.76 -19.47
N PHE A 56 24.77 16.32 -20.65
CA PHE A 56 23.71 16.68 -21.58
C PHE A 56 22.91 15.45 -22.05
N LEU A 57 23.60 14.39 -22.51
CA LEU A 57 22.92 13.16 -22.94
C LEU A 57 22.15 12.48 -21.80
N CYS A 58 22.69 12.51 -20.57
CA CYS A 58 21.97 12.03 -19.41
C CYS A 58 20.71 12.85 -19.10
N THR A 59 20.75 14.19 -19.24
CA THR A 59 19.56 15.03 -19.04
C THR A 59 18.52 14.80 -20.13
N GLU A 60 18.92 14.63 -21.39
CA GLU A 60 18.01 14.29 -22.49
C GLU A 60 17.39 12.90 -22.31
N LEU A 61 18.17 11.91 -21.88
CA LEU A 61 17.65 10.58 -21.55
C LEU A 61 16.64 10.65 -20.40
N GLN A 62 16.93 11.44 -19.36
CA GLN A 62 16.01 11.66 -18.25
C GLN A 62 14.72 12.35 -18.71
N ALA A 63 14.82 13.40 -19.54
CA ALA A 63 13.68 14.09 -20.12
C ALA A 63 12.84 13.14 -20.99
N ALA A 64 13.46 12.33 -21.86
CA ALA A 64 12.77 11.34 -22.68
C ALA A 64 12.04 10.28 -21.84
N ARG A 65 12.65 9.82 -20.73
CA ARG A 65 12.00 8.91 -19.77
C ARG A 65 10.80 9.56 -19.08
N LEU A 66 10.93 10.83 -18.67
CA LEU A 66 9.83 11.60 -18.06
C LEU A 66 8.70 11.84 -19.05
N LEU A 67 8.99 12.21 -20.30
CA LEU A 67 7.99 12.39 -21.34
C LEU A 67 7.27 11.09 -21.68
N ARG A 68 7.98 9.95 -21.71
CA ARG A 68 7.35 8.63 -21.89
C ARG A 68 6.42 8.29 -20.73
N LEU A 69 6.83 8.55 -19.49
CA LEU A 69 5.99 8.35 -18.30
C LEU A 69 4.77 9.29 -18.31
N HIS A 70 4.97 10.56 -18.69
CA HIS A 70 3.90 11.55 -18.77
C HIS A 70 2.90 11.22 -19.87
N HIS A 71 3.36 10.79 -21.05
CA HIS A 71 2.49 10.34 -22.13
C HIS A 71 1.72 9.05 -21.78
N GLN A 72 2.24 8.21 -20.87
CA GLN A 72 1.49 7.07 -20.30
C GLN A 72 0.41 7.51 -19.29
N LEU A 73 0.62 8.64 -18.60
CA LEU A 73 -0.35 9.27 -17.69
C LEU A 73 -1.42 10.07 -18.47
N ASP A 74 -1.04 10.77 -19.53
CA ASP A 74 -1.94 11.59 -20.35
C ASP A 74 -2.72 10.79 -21.40
N ALA A 75 -2.26 9.57 -21.74
CA ALA A 75 -3.03 8.61 -22.57
C ALA A 75 -4.23 8.00 -21.82
N THR A 76 -4.53 8.48 -20.61
CA THR A 76 -5.82 8.30 -19.95
C THR A 76 -6.78 9.34 -20.57
N PRO A 77 -7.73 8.96 -21.44
CA PRO A 77 -8.66 9.95 -21.96
C PRO A 77 -9.51 10.44 -20.79
N ALA A 78 -9.42 11.75 -20.52
CA ALA A 78 -10.36 12.46 -19.68
C ALA A 78 -11.74 12.45 -20.37
N VAL A 79 -12.47 11.34 -20.22
CA VAL A 79 -13.90 11.30 -20.46
C VAL A 79 -14.57 11.63 -19.13
N PRO A 80 -15.44 12.66 -19.05
CA PRO A 80 -16.19 12.91 -17.83
C PRO A 80 -17.12 11.71 -17.56
N PRO A 81 -17.21 11.19 -16.32
CA PRO A 81 -18.05 10.04 -16.03
C PRO A 81 -19.52 10.44 -16.19
N SER A 82 -20.19 9.89 -17.21
CA SER A 82 -21.63 9.84 -17.24
C SER A 82 -22.09 8.86 -16.16
N HIS A 83 -22.72 9.37 -15.11
CA HIS A 83 -23.30 8.58 -14.02
C HIS A 83 -24.17 7.44 -14.54
N GLY A 84 -23.62 6.23 -14.48
CA GLY A 84 -24.31 4.97 -14.70
C GLY A 84 -23.52 3.88 -13.97
N GLU A 85 -24.02 3.46 -12.81
CA GLU A 85 -23.35 2.56 -11.84
C GLU A 85 -22.88 1.21 -12.43
N GLY A 86 -23.29 0.84 -13.65
CA GLY A 86 -22.84 -0.40 -14.32
C GLY A 86 -21.74 -0.25 -15.38
N ALA A 87 -21.41 0.97 -15.84
CA ALA A 87 -20.43 1.19 -16.91
C ALA A 87 -19.00 1.47 -16.40
N GLU A 88 -18.88 2.03 -15.20
CA GLU A 88 -17.62 2.35 -14.52
C GLU A 88 -16.79 1.10 -14.18
N GLU A 89 -17.44 0.04 -13.70
CA GLU A 89 -16.76 -1.19 -13.26
C GLU A 89 -16.09 -1.94 -14.43
N GLY A 90 -16.76 -1.94 -15.60
CA GLY A 90 -16.21 -2.47 -16.85
C GLY A 90 -15.05 -1.65 -17.40
N ALA A 91 -15.12 -0.32 -17.31
CA ALA A 91 -14.05 0.58 -17.73
C ALA A 91 -12.79 0.41 -16.85
N GLY A 92 -12.98 0.26 -15.54
CA GLY A 92 -11.91 -0.03 -14.58
C GLY A 92 -11.20 -1.35 -14.88
N MET A 93 -11.95 -2.43 -15.10
CA MET A 93 -11.35 -3.74 -15.44
C MET A 93 -10.54 -3.70 -16.75
N VAL A 94 -11.03 -2.99 -17.77
CA VAL A 94 -10.31 -2.83 -19.03
C VAL A 94 -9.02 -2.04 -18.83
N GLN A 95 -9.06 -0.99 -18.01
CA GLN A 95 -7.88 -0.19 -17.69
C GLN A 95 -6.83 -1.02 -16.94
N GLU A 96 -7.24 -1.77 -15.91
CA GLU A 96 -6.33 -2.68 -15.18
C GLU A 96 -5.71 -3.71 -16.12
N LEU A 97 -6.50 -4.29 -17.03
CA LEU A 97 -5.98 -5.24 -18.00
C LEU A 97 -4.94 -4.61 -18.94
N ILE A 98 -5.19 -3.37 -19.39
CA ILE A 98 -4.22 -2.62 -20.20
C ILE A 98 -2.93 -2.38 -19.41
N LEU A 99 -3.02 -2.01 -18.14
CA LEU A 99 -1.86 -1.80 -17.28
C LEU A 99 -1.04 -3.09 -17.10
N ILE A 100 -1.72 -4.23 -16.90
CA ILE A 100 -1.06 -5.55 -16.82
C ILE A 100 -0.32 -5.86 -18.12
N LEU A 101 -0.96 -5.68 -19.28
CA LEU A 101 -0.34 -5.93 -20.58
C LEU A 101 0.89 -5.03 -20.79
N GLN A 102 0.78 -3.74 -20.46
CA GLN A 102 1.90 -2.81 -20.53
C GLN A 102 3.05 -3.20 -19.60
N ALA A 103 2.76 -3.60 -18.36
CA ALA A 103 3.76 -4.03 -17.40
C ALA A 103 4.49 -5.31 -17.86
N LEU A 104 3.78 -6.21 -18.54
CA LEU A 104 4.33 -7.45 -19.10
C LEU A 104 4.98 -7.26 -20.50
N GLY A 105 4.90 -6.06 -21.08
CA GLY A 105 5.41 -5.77 -22.41
C GLY A 105 4.63 -6.45 -23.54
N LEU A 106 3.36 -6.80 -23.29
CA LEU A 106 2.47 -7.43 -24.27
C LEU A 106 1.73 -6.37 -25.08
N LEU A 107 1.39 -6.72 -26.32
CA LEU A 107 0.62 -5.85 -27.20
C LEU A 107 -0.83 -5.74 -26.72
N ARG A 108 -1.46 -4.59 -26.99
CA ARG A 108 -2.88 -4.41 -26.72
C ARG A 108 -3.69 -5.34 -27.65
N PRO A 109 -4.68 -6.09 -27.13
CA PRO A 109 -5.51 -6.96 -27.95
C PRO A 109 -6.26 -6.15 -29.01
N SER A 110 -6.38 -6.73 -30.21
CA SER A 110 -7.27 -6.19 -31.24
C SER A 110 -8.73 -6.48 -30.92
N LEU A 111 -9.63 -5.66 -31.46
CA LEU A 111 -11.08 -5.87 -31.32
C LEU A 111 -11.43 -7.28 -31.85
N GLY A 112 -12.09 -8.09 -31.03
CA GLY A 112 -12.44 -9.48 -31.36
C GLY A 112 -11.42 -10.54 -30.93
N THR A 113 -10.35 -10.17 -30.22
CA THR A 113 -9.46 -11.16 -29.59
C THR A 113 -10.23 -11.99 -28.56
N LEU A 114 -10.14 -13.32 -28.67
CA LEU A 114 -10.75 -14.24 -27.70
C LEU A 114 -10.10 -14.07 -26.32
N ALA A 115 -10.93 -13.94 -25.27
CA ALA A 115 -10.47 -13.80 -23.89
C ALA A 115 -9.54 -14.94 -23.45
N SER A 116 -9.84 -16.18 -23.88
CA SER A 116 -9.01 -17.36 -23.59
C SER A 116 -7.60 -17.24 -24.15
N ARG A 117 -7.46 -16.70 -25.37
CA ARG A 117 -6.15 -16.48 -26.00
C ARG A 117 -5.35 -15.44 -25.22
N LEU A 118 -5.99 -14.33 -24.86
CA LEU A 118 -5.34 -13.27 -24.09
C LEU A 118 -4.90 -13.77 -22.69
N LEU A 119 -5.75 -14.55 -22.01
CA LEU A 119 -5.40 -15.16 -20.72
C LEU A 119 -4.23 -16.15 -20.86
N TRP A 120 -4.17 -16.89 -21.97
CA TRP A 120 -3.07 -17.81 -22.25
C TRP A 120 -1.76 -17.06 -22.51
N GLU A 121 -1.79 -15.99 -23.30
CA GLU A 121 -0.62 -15.12 -23.55
C GLU A 121 -0.11 -14.47 -22.26
N LEU A 122 -1.02 -13.98 -21.41
CA LEU A 122 -0.70 -13.48 -20.06
C LEU A 122 -0.04 -14.56 -19.20
N HIS A 123 -0.67 -15.73 -19.10
CA HIS A 123 -0.15 -16.84 -18.31
C HIS A 123 1.24 -17.28 -18.79
N ALA A 124 1.45 -17.38 -20.11
CA ALA A 124 2.73 -17.73 -20.70
C ALA A 124 3.80 -16.70 -20.33
N LYS A 125 3.50 -15.39 -20.45
CA LYS A 125 4.45 -14.33 -20.12
C LYS A 125 4.78 -14.28 -18.63
N VAL A 126 3.80 -14.45 -17.76
CA VAL A 126 4.03 -14.52 -16.31
C VAL A 126 4.87 -15.75 -15.96
N SER A 127 4.61 -16.90 -16.58
CA SER A 127 5.38 -18.13 -16.37
C SER A 127 6.84 -18.01 -16.85
N GLU A 128 7.08 -17.26 -17.92
CA GLU A 128 8.43 -16.93 -18.43
C GLU A 128 9.21 -16.05 -17.43
N LEU A 129 8.54 -15.07 -16.81
CA LEU A 129 9.18 -14.12 -15.90
C LEU A 129 9.32 -14.65 -14.47
N LEU A 130 8.48 -15.58 -14.05
CA LEU A 130 8.45 -16.11 -12.69
C LEU A 130 9.82 -16.62 -12.17
N PRO A 131 10.65 -17.34 -12.96
CA PRO A 131 11.97 -17.81 -12.53
C PRO A 131 12.99 -16.69 -12.30
N SER A 132 12.79 -15.50 -12.88
CA SER A 132 13.68 -14.35 -12.70
C SER A 132 13.52 -13.67 -11.33
N LEU A 133 12.43 -13.97 -10.62
CA LEU A 133 12.11 -13.37 -9.33
C LEU A 133 12.79 -14.12 -8.17
N PRO A 134 13.10 -13.43 -7.06
CA PRO A 134 13.60 -14.09 -5.85
C PRO A 134 12.68 -15.21 -5.38
N SER A 135 13.29 -16.30 -4.88
CA SER A 135 12.56 -17.44 -4.34
C SER A 135 11.56 -17.00 -3.26
N GLY A 136 10.34 -17.52 -3.33
CA GLY A 136 9.29 -17.21 -2.36
C GLY A 136 8.55 -15.88 -2.59
N SER A 137 8.91 -15.09 -3.60
CA SER A 137 8.22 -13.83 -3.89
C SER A 137 6.74 -14.06 -4.17
N LEU A 138 6.37 -14.85 -5.18
CA LEU A 138 4.98 -15.04 -5.60
C LEU A 138 4.28 -16.28 -4.99
N GLN A 139 4.64 -16.69 -3.77
CA GLN A 139 3.96 -17.83 -3.15
C GLN A 139 2.50 -17.47 -2.83
N PRO A 140 1.51 -18.22 -3.36
CA PRO A 140 0.11 -17.98 -3.07
C PRO A 140 -0.19 -18.35 -1.61
N LEU A 141 -1.13 -17.63 -0.99
CA LEU A 141 -1.63 -17.95 0.34
C LEU A 141 -2.47 -19.24 0.31
N LEU A 142 -3.27 -19.40 -0.75
CA LEU A 142 -4.06 -20.59 -1.00
C LEU A 142 -3.30 -21.52 -1.96
N SER A 143 -2.64 -22.53 -1.41
CA SER A 143 -1.85 -23.50 -2.20
C SER A 143 -2.62 -24.77 -2.58
N TYR A 144 -3.84 -24.94 -2.09
CA TYR A 144 -4.62 -26.17 -2.26
C TYR A 144 -5.57 -26.06 -3.46
N PRO A 145 -5.64 -27.07 -4.35
CA PRO A 145 -6.54 -27.04 -5.50
C PRO A 145 -8.01 -27.07 -5.07
N LEU A 146 -8.81 -26.18 -5.65
CA LEU A 146 -10.24 -26.08 -5.37
C LEU A 146 -11.03 -26.94 -6.36
N ASP A 147 -11.68 -27.98 -5.85
CA ASP A 147 -12.71 -28.76 -6.52
C ASP A 147 -14.09 -28.11 -6.31
N ALA A 148 -15.09 -28.52 -7.09
CA ALA A 148 -16.44 -27.97 -7.06
C ALA A 148 -17.03 -27.78 -5.64
N PRO A 149 -17.01 -28.79 -4.73
CA PRO A 149 -17.56 -28.59 -3.39
C PRO A 149 -16.76 -27.59 -2.54
N ARG A 150 -15.44 -27.47 -2.75
CA ARG A 150 -14.63 -26.46 -2.06
C ARG A 150 -14.87 -25.05 -2.59
N TRP A 151 -15.17 -24.90 -3.89
CA TRP A 151 -15.59 -23.61 -4.44
C TRP A 151 -16.90 -23.13 -3.80
N GLU A 152 -17.90 -24.01 -3.71
CA GLU A 152 -19.18 -23.69 -3.05
C GLU A 152 -18.97 -23.34 -1.56
N ALA A 153 -18.13 -24.12 -0.86
CA ALA A 153 -17.80 -23.82 0.53
C ALA A 153 -17.07 -22.48 0.69
N LEU A 154 -16.15 -22.15 -0.22
CA LEU A 154 -15.42 -20.89 -0.23
C LEU A 154 -16.36 -19.71 -0.47
N GLU A 155 -17.28 -19.82 -1.44
CA GLU A 155 -18.31 -18.82 -1.71
C GLU A 155 -19.19 -18.57 -0.48
N SER A 156 -19.66 -19.64 0.16
CA SER A 156 -20.47 -19.56 1.39
C SER A 156 -19.70 -18.87 2.53
N LEU A 157 -18.42 -19.20 2.71
CA LEU A 157 -17.54 -18.57 3.69
C LEU A 157 -17.34 -17.08 3.40
N CYS A 158 -17.08 -16.71 2.14
CA CYS A 158 -16.91 -15.33 1.72
C CYS A 158 -18.17 -14.50 1.98
N GLN A 159 -19.34 -15.03 1.65
CA GLN A 159 -20.61 -14.38 1.90
C GLN A 159 -20.88 -14.19 3.40
N SER A 160 -20.67 -15.24 4.20
CA SER A 160 -20.85 -15.20 5.65
C SER A 160 -19.91 -14.19 6.31
N LEU A 161 -18.61 -14.26 6.00
CA LEU A 161 -17.63 -13.31 6.52
C LEU A 161 -17.89 -11.89 6.04
N GLY A 162 -18.26 -11.70 4.77
CA GLY A 162 -18.64 -10.41 4.20
C GLY A 162 -19.80 -9.77 4.97
N SER A 163 -20.84 -10.54 5.29
CA SER A 163 -21.96 -10.06 6.10
C SER A 163 -21.54 -9.66 7.53
N GLN A 164 -20.66 -10.45 8.17
CA GLN A 164 -20.14 -10.14 9.50
C GLN A 164 -19.27 -8.88 9.49
N TYR A 165 -18.40 -8.74 8.49
CA TYR A 165 -17.55 -7.56 8.31
C TYR A 165 -18.38 -6.31 8.05
N CYS A 166 -19.40 -6.41 7.20
CA CYS A 166 -20.33 -5.31 6.94
C CYS A 166 -21.05 -4.86 8.20
N CYS A 167 -21.54 -5.80 9.02
CA CYS A 167 -22.14 -5.48 10.32
C CYS A 167 -21.16 -4.78 11.27
N ARG A 168 -19.92 -5.30 11.39
CA ARG A 168 -18.86 -4.68 12.22
C ARG A 168 -18.48 -3.28 11.72
N ARG A 169 -18.32 -3.09 10.41
CA ARG A 169 -18.03 -1.78 9.80
C ARG A 169 -19.17 -0.80 10.05
N SER A 170 -20.42 -1.24 9.87
CA SER A 170 -21.61 -0.43 10.19
C SER A 170 -21.62 0.06 11.64
N LEU A 171 -21.26 -0.81 12.59
CA LEU A 171 -21.12 -0.43 14.00
C LEU A 171 -20.02 0.63 14.19
N LEU A 172 -18.84 0.41 13.59
CA LEU A 172 -17.73 1.35 13.70
C LEU A 172 -18.05 2.72 13.09
N LEU A 173 -18.74 2.74 11.95
CA LEU A 173 -19.20 3.96 11.30
C LEU A 173 -20.23 4.71 12.16
N LYS A 174 -21.23 4.01 12.70
CA LYS A 174 -22.18 4.60 13.66
C LYS A 174 -21.46 5.14 14.90
N ARG A 175 -20.46 4.43 15.42
CA ARG A 175 -19.66 4.89 16.56
C ARG A 175 -18.87 6.15 16.21
N LEU A 176 -18.33 6.23 15.00
CA LEU A 176 -17.67 7.44 14.50
C LEU A 176 -18.66 8.60 14.44
N ASP A 177 -19.85 8.40 13.87
CA ASP A 177 -20.90 9.42 13.76
C ASP A 177 -21.33 9.97 15.13
N LEU A 178 -21.53 9.08 16.11
CA LEU A 178 -21.83 9.46 17.49
C LEU A 178 -20.66 10.21 18.15
N THR A 179 -19.42 9.82 17.86
CA THR A 179 -18.23 10.51 18.39
C THR A 179 -18.14 11.92 17.82
N ILE A 180 -18.37 12.10 16.52
CA ILE A 180 -18.43 13.41 15.86
C ILE A 180 -19.54 14.27 16.47
N SER A 181 -20.71 13.67 16.70
CA SER A 181 -21.85 14.35 17.32
C SER A 181 -21.55 14.78 18.76
N ALA A 182 -20.86 13.94 19.54
CA ALA A 182 -20.51 14.24 20.94
C ALA A 182 -19.56 15.43 21.10
N PHE A 183 -18.75 15.77 20.08
CA PHE A 183 -17.93 16.97 20.12
C PHE A 183 -18.76 18.26 20.19
N HIS A 184 -20.05 18.24 19.84
CA HIS A 184 -20.93 19.42 19.92
C HIS A 184 -21.49 19.68 21.32
N TRP A 185 -21.12 18.89 22.33
CA TRP A 185 -21.69 18.99 23.69
C TRP A 185 -21.05 20.06 24.59
N SER A 186 -20.08 20.83 24.08
CA SER A 186 -19.49 21.95 24.82
C SER A 186 -19.65 23.25 24.05
N ASP A 187 -19.99 24.34 24.75
CA ASP A 187 -20.23 25.66 24.16
C ASP A 187 -19.05 26.14 23.27
N ARG A 188 -17.82 25.78 23.66
CA ARG A 188 -16.60 26.11 22.89
C ARG A 188 -16.50 25.34 21.58
N ALA A 189 -16.97 24.09 21.56
CA ALA A 189 -16.90 23.23 20.38
C ALA A 189 -18.12 23.40 19.48
N GLU A 190 -19.27 23.80 20.01
CA GLU A 190 -20.45 24.19 19.23
C GLU A 190 -20.12 25.33 18.25
N ALA A 191 -19.38 26.35 18.71
CA ALA A 191 -18.90 27.45 17.86
C ALA A 191 -17.95 27.01 16.72
N GLN A 192 -17.35 25.83 16.82
CA GLN A 192 -16.45 25.25 15.80
C GLN A 192 -17.08 24.05 15.09
N GLY A 193 -18.34 23.72 15.38
CA GLY A 193 -19.02 22.51 14.91
C GLY A 193 -19.16 22.47 13.39
N GLU A 194 -19.53 23.59 12.78
CA GLU A 194 -19.66 23.69 11.32
C GLU A 194 -18.32 23.54 10.60
N ALA A 195 -17.24 24.13 11.13
CA ALA A 195 -15.90 23.95 10.59
C ALA A 195 -15.42 22.49 10.70
N MET A 196 -15.73 21.82 11.81
CA MET A 196 -15.43 20.40 12.01
C MET A 196 -16.20 19.51 11.04
N LYS A 197 -17.52 19.72 10.90
CA LYS A 197 -18.38 18.98 9.97
C LYS A 197 -17.92 19.13 8.53
N ALA A 198 -17.55 20.34 8.11
CA ALA A 198 -17.05 20.60 6.76
C ALA A 198 -15.80 19.75 6.41
N VAL A 199 -14.97 19.42 7.40
CA VAL A 199 -13.79 18.55 7.20
C VAL A 199 -14.16 17.06 7.27
N LEU A 200 -15.03 16.66 8.20
CA LEU A 200 -15.29 15.24 8.48
C LEU A 200 -16.36 14.62 7.58
N ILE A 201 -17.36 15.37 7.12
CA ILE A 201 -18.44 14.86 6.27
C ILE A 201 -17.90 14.28 4.97
N PRO A 202 -17.03 14.97 4.19
CA PRO A 202 -16.50 14.40 2.95
C PRO A 202 -15.74 13.09 3.19
N ILE A 203 -14.97 13.01 4.27
CA ILE A 203 -14.25 11.78 4.65
C ILE A 203 -15.26 10.67 4.99
N ARG A 204 -16.31 10.99 5.74
CA ARG A 204 -17.33 10.03 6.15
C ARG A 204 -18.16 9.50 4.99
N GLU A 205 -18.43 10.32 3.98
CA GLU A 205 -19.17 9.96 2.76
C GLU A 205 -18.40 8.94 1.89
N THR A 206 -17.07 8.99 1.91
CA THR A 206 -16.24 7.97 1.22
C THR A 206 -16.20 6.61 1.93
N MET A 207 -16.70 6.52 3.17
CA MET A 207 -16.62 5.30 3.96
C MET A 207 -17.89 4.46 3.84
N THR A 208 -17.74 3.29 3.21
CA THR A 208 -18.81 2.32 2.99
C THR A 208 -18.77 1.17 4.01
N PRO A 209 -19.91 0.65 4.48
CA PRO A 209 -19.93 -0.56 5.29
C PRO A 209 -19.61 -1.83 4.48
N GLU A 210 -19.81 -1.81 3.17
CA GLU A 210 -19.52 -2.92 2.26
C GLU A 210 -18.03 -3.31 2.27
N SER A 211 -17.74 -4.56 1.93
CA SER A 211 -16.35 -5.04 1.79
C SER A 211 -15.96 -5.12 0.32
N ASP A 212 -14.81 -4.56 -0.02
CA ASP A 212 -14.25 -4.63 -1.38
C ASP A 212 -13.54 -5.97 -1.66
N VAL A 213 -13.53 -6.89 -0.69
CA VAL A 213 -12.82 -8.17 -0.79
C VAL A 213 -13.70 -9.20 -1.48
N SER A 214 -13.30 -9.61 -2.68
CA SER A 214 -13.92 -10.68 -3.46
C SER A 214 -13.09 -11.97 -3.46
N ILE A 215 -13.65 -13.06 -3.98
CA ILE A 215 -12.93 -14.34 -4.13
C ILE A 215 -11.66 -14.17 -4.98
N ALA A 216 -11.70 -13.33 -6.01
CA ALA A 216 -10.52 -13.02 -6.81
C ALA A 216 -9.37 -12.45 -5.97
N HIS A 217 -9.66 -11.60 -4.98
CA HIS A 217 -8.66 -11.06 -4.05
C HIS A 217 -8.07 -12.15 -3.15
N ILE A 218 -8.86 -13.14 -2.76
CA ILE A 218 -8.39 -14.28 -1.95
C ILE A 218 -7.45 -15.17 -2.77
N LEU A 219 -7.78 -15.42 -4.04
CA LEU A 219 -6.94 -16.21 -4.94
C LEU A 219 -5.64 -15.48 -5.31
N ALA A 220 -5.70 -14.16 -5.45
CA ALA A 220 -4.54 -13.31 -5.68
C ALA A 220 -3.69 -13.10 -4.41
N ALA A 221 -4.19 -13.47 -3.23
CA ALA A 221 -3.49 -13.25 -1.97
C ALA A 221 -2.21 -14.08 -1.91
N ARG A 222 -1.10 -13.40 -1.58
CA ARG A 222 0.21 -14.00 -1.42
C ARG A 222 0.49 -14.34 0.04
N ALA A 223 1.41 -15.26 0.27
CA ALA A 223 1.76 -15.76 1.60
C ALA A 223 2.24 -14.66 2.57
N ASP A 224 2.84 -13.60 2.05
CA ASP A 224 3.26 -12.43 2.82
C ASP A 224 2.09 -11.64 3.42
N LEU A 225 0.91 -11.63 2.79
CA LEU A 225 -0.30 -11.00 3.33
C LEU A 225 -0.81 -11.67 4.62
N SER A 226 -0.44 -12.94 4.88
CA SER A 226 -0.76 -13.62 6.14
C SER A 226 -0.01 -13.03 7.35
N ARG A 227 1.05 -12.25 7.11
CA ARG A 227 1.86 -11.66 8.17
C ARG A 227 1.15 -10.47 8.78
N LEU A 228 0.38 -10.72 9.83
CA LEU A 228 -0.24 -9.66 10.62
C LEU A 228 0.84 -8.84 11.33
N VAL A 229 1.02 -7.60 10.88
CA VAL A 229 1.86 -6.62 11.56
C VAL A 229 0.99 -5.87 12.56
N PRO A 230 1.31 -5.89 13.88
CA PRO A 230 0.53 -5.16 14.86
C PRO A 230 0.44 -3.67 14.51
N ALA A 231 -0.76 -3.09 14.62
CA ALA A 231 -0.96 -1.65 14.41
C ALA A 231 -0.16 -0.79 15.41
N THR A 232 0.25 -1.37 16.54
CA THR A 232 1.12 -0.75 17.55
C THR A 232 2.61 -0.94 17.27
N SER A 233 2.98 -1.63 16.18
CA SER A 233 4.38 -1.84 15.82
C SER A 233 5.10 -0.52 15.55
N LYS A 234 6.42 -0.50 15.79
CA LYS A 234 7.26 0.67 15.54
C LYS A 234 7.17 1.15 14.08
N THR A 235 7.06 0.22 13.13
CA THR A 235 6.93 0.52 11.71
C THR A 235 5.60 1.20 11.40
N ALA A 236 4.47 0.66 11.88
CA ALA A 236 3.15 1.30 11.71
C ALA A 236 3.07 2.67 12.40
N ARG A 237 3.69 2.80 13.58
CA ARG A 237 3.73 4.05 14.34
C ARG A 237 4.59 5.14 13.71
N ARG A 238 5.68 4.78 13.01
CA ARG A 238 6.51 5.75 12.27
C ARG A 238 5.74 6.44 11.13
N GLY A 239 4.85 5.71 10.45
CA GLY A 239 4.02 6.29 9.38
C GLY A 239 2.81 7.09 9.88
N THR A 240 2.44 6.93 11.15
CA THR A 240 1.25 7.57 11.77
C THR A 240 1.63 8.61 12.83
N ILE A 241 2.88 9.11 12.79
CA ILE A 241 3.33 10.18 13.68
C ILE A 241 2.52 11.44 13.37
N CYS A 242 1.90 12.01 14.39
CA CYS A 242 1.18 13.27 14.28
C CYS A 242 1.48 14.17 15.49
N ALA A 243 0.99 15.41 15.46
CA ALA A 243 1.22 16.35 16.55
C ALA A 243 0.75 15.85 17.93
N ILE A 244 -0.17 14.89 17.96
CA ILE A 244 -0.69 14.24 19.17
C ILE A 244 0.16 13.00 19.53
N ASN A 245 0.46 12.14 18.55
CA ASN A 245 1.24 10.92 18.73
C ASN A 245 2.69 11.13 18.28
N LYS A 246 3.42 12.02 18.96
CA LYS A 246 4.82 12.37 18.59
C LYS A 246 5.85 11.35 19.08
N VAL A 247 5.61 10.74 20.24
CA VAL A 247 6.62 9.92 20.93
C VAL A 247 6.41 8.45 20.62
N LEU A 248 7.38 7.85 19.93
CA LEU A 248 7.44 6.40 19.80
C LEU A 248 7.99 5.80 21.10
N MET A 249 7.13 5.23 21.93
CA MET A 249 7.57 4.49 23.11
C MET A 249 8.44 3.31 22.68
N GLY A 250 9.62 3.18 23.29
CA GLY A 250 10.56 2.09 23.04
C GLY A 250 10.03 0.74 23.55
N ASN A 251 10.92 -0.24 23.71
CA ASN A 251 10.53 -1.49 24.37
C ASN A 251 10.19 -1.17 25.83
N VAL A 252 8.91 -1.17 26.18
CA VAL A 252 8.46 -0.98 27.56
C VAL A 252 8.69 -2.32 28.27
N PRO A 253 9.51 -2.36 29.33
CA PRO A 253 9.68 -3.57 30.14
C PRO A 253 8.32 -4.05 30.63
N ASP A 254 8.13 -5.36 30.68
CA ASP A 254 6.89 -5.93 31.20
C ASP A 254 6.65 -5.35 32.60
N ARG A 255 5.52 -4.66 32.78
CA ARG A 255 5.19 -4.01 34.06
C ARG A 255 4.57 -4.98 35.06
N GLY A 256 4.51 -6.28 34.70
CA GLY A 256 3.91 -7.31 35.51
C GLY A 256 2.40 -7.11 35.66
N GLY A 257 1.73 -8.12 36.23
CA GLY A 257 0.29 -8.09 36.45
C GLY A 257 -0.52 -8.82 35.39
N ARG A 258 0.09 -9.75 34.64
CA ARG A 258 -0.70 -10.75 33.92
C ARG A 258 -1.49 -11.53 34.98
N PRO A 259 -2.83 -11.57 34.91
CA PRO A 259 -3.64 -12.27 35.91
C PRO A 259 -3.21 -13.72 36.15
N ASN A 260 -2.64 -14.35 35.11
CA ASN A 260 -2.17 -15.73 35.10
C ASN A 260 -0.83 -15.94 35.85
N GLU A 261 -0.09 -14.87 36.13
CA GLU A 261 1.18 -14.90 36.88
C GLU A 261 0.99 -14.56 38.37
N LEU A 262 -0.22 -14.16 38.74
CA LEU A 262 -0.64 -13.77 40.09
C LEU A 262 -1.35 -14.91 40.83
N GLU A 263 -1.10 -16.17 40.46
CA GLU A 263 -1.67 -17.30 41.18
C GLU A 263 -1.07 -17.34 42.60
N ALA A 264 -1.80 -16.76 43.55
CA ALA A 264 -1.45 -16.87 44.96
C ALA A 264 -1.44 -18.38 45.29
N PRO A 265 -0.40 -18.89 45.96
CA PRO A 265 -0.35 -20.31 46.30
C PRO A 265 -1.63 -20.67 47.05
N MET A 266 -2.33 -21.67 46.54
CA MET A 266 -3.57 -22.18 47.14
C MET A 266 -3.35 -22.34 48.66
N PRO A 267 -4.14 -21.68 49.52
CA PRO A 267 -3.97 -21.84 50.96
C PRO A 267 -4.20 -23.31 51.30
N SER A 268 -3.19 -23.95 51.91
CA SER A 268 -3.30 -25.34 52.34
C SER A 268 -4.43 -25.44 53.37
N TRP A 269 -5.48 -26.19 53.05
CA TRP A 269 -6.51 -26.55 54.01
C TRP A 269 -5.90 -27.52 55.03
N GLN A 270 -5.48 -26.99 56.18
CA GLN A 270 -5.18 -27.83 57.32
C GLN A 270 -6.52 -28.35 57.88
N SER A 271 -6.66 -29.67 58.01
CA SER A 271 -7.84 -30.22 58.68
C SER A 271 -7.92 -29.60 60.07
N ARG A 272 -9.13 -29.19 60.46
CA ARG A 272 -9.40 -28.74 61.81
C ARG A 272 -8.96 -29.86 62.73
N ARG A 273 -7.89 -29.63 63.50
CA ARG A 273 -7.50 -30.57 64.55
C ARG A 273 -8.69 -30.66 65.50
N GLU A 274 -9.34 -31.82 65.53
CA GLU A 274 -10.16 -32.23 66.65
C GLU A 274 -9.21 -32.43 67.83
N ASN A 275 -8.84 -31.34 68.49
CA ASN A 275 -8.40 -31.44 69.86
C ASN A 275 -8.90 -30.23 70.64
N GLY A 276 -9.50 -30.53 71.78
CA GLY A 276 -10.45 -29.70 72.49
C GLY A 276 -9.95 -28.32 72.91
N GLY A 277 -10.92 -27.42 73.03
CA GLY A 277 -10.93 -26.47 74.12
C GLY A 277 -10.87 -25.00 73.72
N GLY A 278 -11.85 -24.24 74.20
CA GLY A 278 -11.66 -22.82 74.50
C GLY A 278 -12.27 -21.86 73.50
N TRP A 279 -13.40 -21.28 73.91
CA TRP A 279 -13.98 -20.06 73.37
C TRP A 279 -12.94 -18.98 73.04
N LYS A 280 -13.11 -18.28 71.91
CA LYS A 280 -13.24 -16.81 71.92
C LYS A 280 -13.69 -16.28 70.56
N ALA A 281 -14.81 -15.56 70.62
CA ALA A 281 -15.32 -14.70 69.58
C ALA A 281 -14.30 -13.60 69.21
N GLY A 282 -14.13 -13.33 67.92
CA GLY A 282 -13.25 -12.29 67.38
C GLY A 282 -13.88 -11.64 66.16
N ARG A 283 -14.55 -10.51 66.41
CA ARG A 283 -15.29 -9.61 65.51
C ARG A 283 -14.66 -9.38 64.13
N HIS A 284 -15.49 -9.46 63.09
CA HIS A 284 -15.26 -8.77 61.82
C HIS A 284 -15.37 -7.25 62.03
N CYS A 285 -14.31 -6.50 61.71
CA CYS A 285 -14.31 -5.05 61.70
C CYS A 285 -14.47 -4.56 60.26
N TRP A 286 -15.66 -4.09 59.91
CA TRP A 286 -15.88 -3.28 58.71
C TRP A 286 -15.41 -1.85 59.01
N GLY A 287 -14.38 -1.41 58.29
CA GLY A 287 -13.84 -0.05 58.41
C GLY A 287 -14.70 0.96 57.65
N ASP A 288 -15.47 1.76 58.39
CA ASP A 288 -16.21 2.93 57.92
C ASP A 288 -15.25 4.06 57.50
N LYS A 289 -15.30 4.46 56.23
CA LYS A 289 -14.57 5.62 55.69
C LYS A 289 -15.37 6.90 55.94
N LYS A 290 -15.01 7.64 56.99
CA LYS A 290 -15.55 8.98 57.31
C LYS A 290 -15.31 9.99 56.16
N LYS A 291 -16.42 10.57 55.66
CA LYS A 291 -16.44 11.80 54.85
C LYS A 291 -15.98 13.00 55.70
N ARG A 292 -14.95 13.73 55.26
CA ARG A 292 -14.62 15.07 55.77
C ARG A 292 -15.48 16.11 55.05
N LYS A 293 -16.34 16.84 55.79
CA LYS A 293 -16.91 18.12 55.38
C LYS A 293 -15.87 19.23 55.60
N LYS A 294 -15.64 20.06 54.58
CA LYS A 294 -14.97 21.36 54.70
C LYS A 294 -15.91 22.35 55.39
N LYS A 295 -15.36 23.14 56.32
CA LYS A 295 -15.87 24.47 56.64
C LYS A 295 -15.33 25.45 55.59
#